data_AF-A0A3M6R9H9-F1
#
_entry.id   AF-A0A3M6R9H9-F1
#
_cell.length_a   1.000
_cell.length_b   1.000
_cell.length_c   1.000
_cell.angle_alpha   90.00
_cell.angle_beta   90.00
_cell.angle_gamma   90.00
#
_symmetry.space_group_name_H-M   'P 1'
#
loop_
_entity.id
_entity.type
_entity.pdbx_description
1 polymer ?
#
loop_
_entity_poly.entity_id
_entity_poly.type
_entity_poly.pdbx_seq_one_letter_code
_entity_poly.pdbx_strand_id
1 'polypeptide(L)' 'MLRYAVIFFIIAFIAGVLGFSGVAAGAAGIAKILFWVFIIFAVVSFVMNQMRKK' A
#
# COMPACT_ATOMS: atom_id res chain seq x y z
N MET A 1 23.10 8.42 -17.68
CA MET A 1 22.04 8.39 -16.65
C MET A 1 21.48 6.98 -16.41
N LEU A 2 21.20 6.19 -17.44
CA LEU A 2 20.68 4.82 -17.32
C LEU A 2 21.52 3.89 -16.42
N ARG A 3 22.86 4.00 -16.47
CA ARG A 3 23.77 3.21 -15.61
C ARG A 3 23.57 3.48 -14.12
N TYR A 4 23.40 4.74 -13.72
CA TYR A 4 23.18 5.09 -12.32
C TYR A 4 21.80 4.65 -11.82
N ALA A 5 20.76 4.75 -12.67
CA ALA A 5 19.42 4.26 -12.32
C ALA A 5 19.42 2.75 -12.04
N VAL A 6 20.13 1.95 -12.84
CA VAL A 6 20.27 0.50 -12.62
C VAL A 6 21.03 0.20 -11.34
N ILE A 7 22.09 0.96 -11.04
CA ILE A 7 22.86 0.80 -9.80
C ILE A 7 21.98 1.11 -8.57
N PHE A 8 21.24 2.22 -8.60
CA PHE A 8 20.32 2.58 -7.52
C PHE A 8 19.18 1.56 -7.35
N PHE A 9 18.67 1.02 -8.45
CA PHE A 9 17.65 -0.02 -8.41
C PHE A 9 18.14 -1.29 -7.69
N ILE A 10 19.35 -1.74 -8.01
CA ILE A 10 19.97 -2.91 -7.36
C ILE A 10 20.19 -2.65 -5.87
N ILE A 11 20.71 -1.46 -5.51
CA ILE A 11 20.92 -1.08 -4.10
C ILE A 11 19.59 -1.08 -3.33
N ALA A 12 18.54 -0.48 -3.90
CA ALA A 12 17.22 -0.45 -3.28
C ALA A 12 16.63 -1.86 -3.09
N PHE A 13 16.82 -2.75 -4.07
CA PHE A 13 16.35 -4.12 -4.00
C PHE A 13 17.08 -4.92 -2.91
N ILE A 14 18.42 -4.84 -2.87
CA ILE A 14 19.24 -5.51 -1.86
C ILE A 14 18.91 -4.98 -0.46
N ALA A 15 18.80 -3.67 -0.30
CA ALA A 15 18.39 -3.06 0.95
C ALA A 15 17.00 -3.57 1.35
N GLY A 16 16.06 -3.60 0.40
CA GLY A 16 14.70 -4.14 0.52
C GLY A 16 14.66 -5.55 1.14
N VAL A 17 15.45 -6.45 0.56
CA VAL A 17 15.50 -7.87 0.96
C VAL A 17 16.24 -8.06 2.29
N LEU A 18 17.33 -7.34 2.53
CA LEU A 18 18.19 -7.57 3.69
C LEU A 18 17.79 -6.77 4.94
N GLY A 19 17.14 -5.61 4.81
CA GLY A 19 16.99 -4.65 5.91
C GLY A 19 15.59 -4.10 6.15
N PHE A 20 14.68 -4.17 5.16
CA PHE A 20 13.34 -3.56 5.30
C PHE A 20 12.27 -4.50 5.86
N SER A 21 12.60 -5.74 6.22
CA SER A 21 11.63 -6.74 6.71
C SER A 21 10.88 -6.30 7.98
N GLY A 22 11.56 -5.64 8.92
CA GLY A 22 10.93 -5.14 10.16
C GLY A 22 9.98 -3.95 9.94
N VAL A 23 10.38 -2.98 9.11
CA VAL A 23 9.54 -1.82 8.78
C VAL A 23 8.37 -2.23 7.90
N ALA A 24 8.58 -3.17 6.96
CA ALA A 24 7.53 -3.74 6.13
C ALA A 24 6.49 -4.49 6.97
N ALA A 25 6.90 -5.23 8.00
CA ALA A 25 5.98 -5.91 8.91
C ALA A 25 5.10 -4.91 9.70
N GLY A 26 5.70 -3.83 10.22
CA GLY A 26 4.96 -2.76 10.90
C GLY A 26 3.99 -2.02 9.96
N ALA A 27 4.46 -1.67 8.77
CA ALA A 27 3.64 -1.03 7.73
C ALA A 27 2.49 -1.93 7.26
N ALA A 28 2.71 -3.25 7.16
CA ALA A 28 1.67 -4.21 6.82
C ALA A 28 0.54 -4.26 7.86
N GLY A 29 0.85 -4.06 9.14
CA GLY A 29 -0.16 -3.94 10.19
C GLY A 29 -1.04 -2.70 10.00
N ILE A 30 -0.43 -1.54 9.74
CA ILE A 30 -1.16 -0.28 9.50
C ILE A 30 -2.00 -0.37 8.22
N ALA A 31 -1.45 -0.98 7.15
CA ALA A 31 -2.14 -1.18 5.89
C ALA A 31 -3.42 -2.01 6.05
N LYS A 32 -3.41 -3.06 6.88
CA LYS A 32 -4.61 -3.87 7.16
C LYS A 32 -5.72 -3.06 7.82
N ILE A 33 -5.38 -2.19 8.77
CA ILE A 33 -6.35 -1.33 9.44
C ILE A 33 -6.97 -0.37 8.42
N LEU A 34 -6.14 0.29 7.62
CA LEU A 34 -6.61 1.25 6.61
C LEU A 34 -7.47 0.58 5.53
N PHE A 35 -7.14 -0.64 5.13
CA PHE A 35 -7.91 -1.42 4.17
C PHE A 35 -9.32 -1.72 4.66
N TRP A 36 -9.48 -2.14 5.91
CA TRP A 36 -10.80 -2.38 6.49
C TRP A 36 -11.63 -1.11 6.63
N VAL A 37 -11.01 -0.02 7.06
CA VAL A 37 -11.67 1.30 7.12
C VAL A 37 -12.14 1.72 5.73
N PHE A 38 -11.28 1.57 4.71
CA PHE A 38 -11.62 1.88 3.33
C PHE A 38 -12.79 1.03 2.82
N ILE A 39 -12.82 -0.28 3.12
CA ILE A 39 -13.94 -1.14 2.75
C ILE A 39 -15.26 -0.65 3.36
N ILE A 40 -15.27 -0.29 4.65
CA ILE A 40 -16.48 0.21 5.30
C ILE A 40 -16.97 1.48 4.60
N PHE A 41 -16.08 2.44 4.34
CA PHE A 41 -16.43 3.66 3.62
C PHE A 41 -16.87 3.39 2.18
N ALA A 42 -16.21 2.47 1.49
CA ALA A 42 -16.55 2.08 0.12
C ALA A 42 -17.94 1.46 0.05
N VAL A 43 -18.27 0.55 0.97
CA VAL A 43 -19.60 -0.06 1.06
C VAL A 43 -20.67 0.98 1.40
N VAL A 44 -20.42 1.83 2.41
CA VAL A 44 -21.36 2.90 2.79
C VAL A 44 -21.59 3.87 1.64
N SER A 45 -20.52 4.36 0.99
CA SER A 45 -20.59 5.22 -0.18
C SER A 45 -21.33 4.57 -1.34
N PHE A 46 -21.05 3.29 -1.60
CA PHE A 46 -21.71 2.53 -2.65
C PHE A 46 -23.21 2.37 -2.40
N VAL A 47 -23.60 1.99 -1.18
CA VAL A 47 -25.02 1.84 -0.79
C VAL A 47 -25.75 3.18 -0.84
N MET A 48 -25.16 4.25 -0.32
CA MET A 48 -25.74 5.60 -0.41
C MET A 48 -25.93 6.07 -1.87
N ASN A 49 -24.96 5.78 -2.74
CA ASN A 49 -25.04 6.11 -4.15
C ASN A 49 -26.11 5.27 -4.89
N GLN A 50 -26.25 3.99 -4.55
CA GLN A 50 -27.31 3.14 -5.09
C GLN A 50 -28.70 3.61 -4.64
N MET A 51 -28.86 4.04 -3.38
CA MET A 51 -30.13 4.57 -2.88
C MET A 51 -30.52 5.92 -3.49
N ARG A 52 -29.56 6.79 -3.84
CA ARG A 52 -29.82 8.07 -4.51
C ARG A 52 -30.23 7.96 -5.98
N LYS A 53 -29.96 6.81 -6.62
CA LYS A 53 -30.30 6.57 -8.03
C LYS A 53 -31.70 5.96 -8.22
N LYS A 54 -32.39 5.63 -7.14
CA LYS A 54 -33.83 5.32 -7.12
C LYS A 54 -34.61 6.57 -6.77
#